data_AF-A0A846CXW3-F1
#
_entry.id   AF-A0A846CXW3-F1
#
_cell.length_a   1.000
_cell.length_b   1.000
_cell.length_c   1.000
_cell.angle_alpha   90.00
_cell.angle_beta   90.00
_cell.angle_gamma   90.00
#
_symmetry.space_group_name_H-M   'P 1'
#
loop_
_entity.id
_entity.type
_entity.pdbx_description
1 polymer ?
#
loop_
_entity_poly.entity_id
_entity_poly.type
_entity_poly.pdbx_seq_one_letter_code
_entity_poly.pdbx_strand_id
1 'polypeptide(L)'
;MKLVIQGKNIDITDAIRDYVHQKIEKAVNHFQNITNQVDINLSVARNPRINPKQTAEVTIYANKTVIRAQEGTENLYASIDLVADKIHRQLRKYKEKLQSQKTRNQAKTQVILEEESVPVDLISDRTPELPEEVVRMKYFAMPPMTVEEALEQLELVDHDFYMFRNIKTGEINVIYERNHGGYGVIQPRNGNGKTNHSNGKVPQSLSAAAGFL
;
A
#
# COMPACT_ATOMS: atom_id res chain seq x y z
N MET A 1 -19.44 -7.84 10.92
CA MET A 1 -19.18 -7.26 9.58
C MET A 1 -20.50 -6.75 9.02
N LYS A 2 -20.59 -5.45 8.69
CA LYS A 2 -21.77 -4.90 7.99
C LYS A 2 -21.52 -4.96 6.48
N LEU A 3 -22.40 -5.63 5.75
CA LEU A 3 -22.32 -5.76 4.29
C LEU A 3 -23.42 -4.94 3.64
N VAL A 4 -23.06 -3.98 2.81
CA VAL A 4 -24.00 -3.11 2.07
C VAL A 4 -23.83 -3.39 0.58
N ILE A 5 -24.89 -3.86 -0.07
CA ILE A 5 -24.90 -4.13 -1.51
C ILE A 5 -25.74 -3.07 -2.21
N GLN A 6 -25.14 -2.42 -3.20
CA GLN A 6 -25.75 -1.40 -4.05
C GLN A 6 -25.70 -1.85 -5.50
N GLY A 7 -26.78 -1.59 -6.23
CA GLY A 7 -26.93 -1.93 -7.65
C GLY A 7 -27.13 -0.68 -8.47
N LYS A 8 -26.30 -0.46 -9.49
CA LYS A 8 -26.43 0.60 -10.48
C LYS A 8 -26.84 -0.01 -11.81
N ASN A 9 -28.03 0.36 -12.29
CA ASN A 9 -28.63 -0.17 -13.52
C ASN A 9 -28.83 -1.71 -13.52
N ILE A 10 -28.95 -2.31 -12.33
CA ILE A 10 -29.24 -3.73 -12.14
C ILE A 10 -30.15 -3.89 -10.92
N ASP A 11 -31.13 -4.80 -11.04
CA ASP A 11 -31.95 -5.23 -9.92
C ASP A 11 -31.22 -6.35 -9.17
N ILE A 12 -30.99 -6.15 -7.86
CA ILE A 12 -30.32 -7.14 -7.02
C ILE A 12 -31.34 -8.22 -6.66
N THR A 13 -31.22 -9.38 -7.31
CA THR A 13 -31.97 -10.59 -6.96
C THR A 13 -31.33 -11.32 -5.78
N ASP A 14 -32.09 -12.20 -5.11
CA ASP A 14 -31.60 -12.99 -3.99
C ASP A 14 -30.40 -13.87 -4.37
N ALA A 15 -30.42 -14.44 -5.57
CA ALA A 15 -29.29 -15.24 -6.09
C ALA A 15 -27.98 -14.43 -6.18
N ILE A 16 -28.05 -13.16 -6.60
CA ILE A 16 -26.88 -12.27 -6.66
C ILE A 16 -26.41 -11.94 -5.25
N ARG A 17 -27.33 -11.64 -4.34
CA ARG A 17 -27.03 -11.34 -2.93
C ARG A 17 -26.32 -12.51 -2.27
N ASP A 18 -26.84 -13.72 -2.42
CA ASP A 18 -26.26 -14.94 -1.83
C ASP A 18 -24.88 -15.23 -2.42
N TYR A 19 -24.72 -15.05 -3.73
CA TYR A 19 -23.44 -15.25 -4.39
C TYR A 19 -22.37 -14.27 -3.90
N VAL A 20 -22.72 -12.98 -3.84
CA VAL A 20 -21.84 -11.94 -3.31
C VAL A 20 -21.48 -12.23 -1.85
N HIS A 21 -22.46 -12.60 -1.04
CA HIS A 21 -22.24 -12.96 0.36
C HIS A 21 -21.23 -14.10 0.47
N GLN A 22 -21.44 -15.20 -0.24
CA GLN A 22 -20.56 -16.37 -0.20
C GLN A 22 -19.12 -16.05 -0.64
N LYS A 23 -18.95 -15.25 -1.69
CA LYS A 23 -17.62 -14.91 -2.23
C LYS A 23 -16.86 -13.92 -1.35
N ILE A 24 -17.54 -12.87 -0.88
CA ILE A 24 -16.92 -11.86 0.00
C ILE A 24 -16.65 -12.41 1.39
N GLU A 25 -17.54 -13.24 1.93
CA GLU A 25 -17.31 -13.93 3.20
C GLU A 25 -16.05 -14.79 3.12
N LYS A 26 -15.89 -15.61 2.07
CA LYS A 26 -14.64 -16.37 1.84
C LYS A 26 -13.40 -15.48 1.78
N ALA A 27 -13.49 -14.33 1.10
CA ALA A 27 -12.36 -13.40 1.01
C ALA A 27 -12.00 -12.76 2.36
N VAL A 28 -13.01 -12.50 3.22
CA VAL A 28 -12.86 -11.75 4.48
C VAL A 28 -12.75 -12.64 5.72
N ASN A 29 -13.01 -13.95 5.63
CA ASN A 29 -13.04 -14.88 6.78
C ASN A 29 -11.80 -14.81 7.68
N HIS A 30 -10.61 -14.64 7.12
CA HIS A 30 -9.36 -14.54 7.89
C HIS A 30 -9.08 -13.14 8.47
N PHE A 31 -9.96 -12.16 8.21
CA PHE A 31 -9.80 -10.75 8.50
C PHE A 31 -11.01 -10.12 9.23
N GLN A 32 -11.95 -10.95 9.71
CA GLN A 32 -13.18 -10.50 10.38
C GLN A 32 -12.95 -9.56 11.57
N ASN A 33 -11.81 -9.69 12.26
CA ASN A 33 -11.46 -8.84 13.41
C ASN A 33 -10.98 -7.43 13.03
N ILE A 34 -10.78 -7.16 11.74
CA ILE A 34 -10.18 -5.94 11.21
C ILE A 34 -11.16 -5.16 10.33
N THR A 35 -12.20 -5.83 9.81
CA THR A 35 -13.16 -5.27 8.86
C THR A 35 -14.45 -4.81 9.54
N ASN A 36 -14.74 -3.51 9.44
CA ASN A 36 -15.92 -2.92 10.08
C ASN A 36 -17.12 -2.92 9.13
N GLN A 37 -16.90 -2.47 7.90
CA GLN A 37 -17.93 -2.33 6.87
C GLN A 37 -17.37 -2.67 5.49
N VAL A 38 -18.20 -3.36 4.70
CA VAL A 38 -17.92 -3.70 3.31
C VAL A 38 -19.06 -3.17 2.45
N ASP A 39 -18.72 -2.22 1.58
CA ASP A 39 -19.63 -1.64 0.61
C ASP A 39 -19.34 -2.23 -0.76
N ILE A 40 -20.38 -2.73 -1.43
CA ILE A 40 -20.29 -3.42 -2.70
C ILE A 40 -21.20 -2.71 -3.68
N ASN A 41 -20.62 -2.22 -4.76
CA ASN A 41 -21.33 -1.53 -5.82
C ASN A 41 -21.23 -2.36 -7.11
N LEU A 42 -22.37 -2.87 -7.55
CA LEU A 42 -22.49 -3.67 -8.77
C LEU A 42 -23.11 -2.79 -9.85
N SER A 43 -22.44 -2.63 -10.98
CA SER A 43 -22.89 -1.78 -12.07
C SER A 43 -22.91 -2.53 -13.39
N VAL A 44 -24.05 -2.48 -14.09
CA VAL A 44 -24.21 -3.05 -15.43
C VAL A 44 -24.51 -1.94 -16.43
N ALA A 45 -23.58 -1.69 -17.35
CA ALA A 45 -23.76 -0.76 -18.45
C ALA A 45 -24.57 -1.43 -19.57
N ARG A 46 -25.72 -0.84 -19.93
CA ARG A 46 -26.54 -1.27 -21.08
C ARG A 46 -25.96 -0.87 -22.42
N ASN A 47 -25.09 0.16 -22.46
CA ASN A 47 -24.53 0.69 -23.70
C ASN A 47 -23.39 -0.21 -24.21
N PRO A 48 -23.50 -0.81 -25.42
CA PRO A 48 -22.47 -1.69 -25.98
C PRO A 48 -21.10 -1.04 -26.20
N ARG A 49 -21.03 0.30 -26.25
CA ARG A 49 -19.77 1.06 -26.38
C ARG A 49 -18.95 1.11 -25.09
N ILE A 50 -19.53 0.75 -23.94
CA ILE A 50 -18.84 0.77 -22.64
C ILE A 50 -18.30 -0.65 -22.39
N ASN A 51 -16.98 -0.78 -22.38
CA ASN A 51 -16.28 -2.01 -22.03
C ASN A 51 -15.32 -1.68 -20.87
N PRO A 52 -15.39 -2.36 -19.71
CA PRO A 52 -16.25 -3.51 -19.38
C PRO A 52 -17.73 -3.19 -19.20
N LYS A 53 -18.61 -4.10 -19.67
CA LYS A 53 -20.07 -3.95 -19.56
C LYS A 53 -20.58 -4.15 -18.14
N GLN A 54 -19.95 -5.04 -17.37
CA GLN A 54 -20.37 -5.41 -16.03
C GLN A 54 -19.19 -5.18 -15.10
N THR A 55 -19.41 -4.40 -14.06
CA THR A 55 -18.35 -3.90 -13.16
C THR A 55 -18.77 -4.17 -11.73
N ALA A 56 -17.83 -4.71 -10.96
CA ALA A 56 -17.96 -4.88 -9.52
C ALA A 56 -16.92 -3.99 -8.84
N GLU A 57 -17.36 -3.26 -7.83
CA GLU A 57 -16.52 -2.41 -7.02
C GLU A 57 -16.77 -2.73 -5.54
N VAL A 58 -15.70 -2.96 -4.80
CA VAL A 58 -15.76 -3.30 -3.38
C VAL A 58 -14.87 -2.34 -2.61
N THR A 59 -15.45 -1.72 -1.58
CA THR A 59 -14.77 -0.84 -0.64
C THR A 59 -14.87 -1.44 0.75
N ILE A 60 -13.73 -1.76 1.34
CA ILE A 60 -13.62 -2.30 2.69
C ILE A 60 -13.04 -1.25 3.62
N TYR A 61 -13.76 -0.96 4.69
CA TYR A 61 -13.29 -0.12 5.78
C TYR A 61 -12.65 -1.00 6.84
N ALA A 62 -11.32 -1.03 6.84
CA ALA A 62 -10.49 -1.79 7.76
C ALA A 62 -9.89 -0.83 8.80
N ASN A 63 -10.57 -0.67 9.95
CA ASN A 63 -10.21 0.26 11.02
C ASN A 63 -9.85 1.70 10.57
N LYS A 64 -8.57 1.94 10.26
CA LYS A 64 -7.99 3.24 9.86
C LYS A 64 -7.60 3.31 8.38
N THR A 65 -7.87 2.26 7.60
CA THR A 65 -7.48 2.15 6.20
C THR A 65 -8.68 1.75 5.36
N VAL A 66 -8.84 2.44 4.22
CA VAL A 66 -9.86 2.11 3.22
C VAL A 66 -9.16 1.32 2.12
N ILE A 67 -9.68 0.14 1.81
CA ILE A 67 -9.18 -0.74 0.77
C ILE A 67 -10.25 -0.81 -0.32
N ARG A 68 -9.89 -0.38 -1.53
CA ARG A 68 -10.81 -0.33 -2.67
C ARG A 68 -10.28 -1.20 -3.81
N ALA A 69 -11.16 -1.99 -4.39
CA ALA A 69 -10.88 -2.77 -5.58
C ALA A 69 -12.05 -2.68 -6.55
N GLN A 70 -11.74 -2.51 -7.82
CA GLN A 70 -12.69 -2.52 -8.91
C GLN A 70 -12.19 -3.46 -9.99
N GLU A 71 -13.10 -4.25 -10.54
CA GLU A 71 -12.88 -5.09 -11.71
C GLU A 71 -14.11 -5.05 -12.60
N GLY A 72 -13.90 -5.28 -13.91
CA GLY A 72 -15.01 -5.38 -14.84
C GLY A 72 -14.74 -6.37 -15.95
N THR A 73 -15.80 -7.05 -16.36
CA THR A 73 -15.76 -8.16 -17.31
C THR A 73 -17.06 -8.15 -18.13
N GLU A 74 -17.21 -9.13 -19.01
CA GLU A 74 -18.45 -9.36 -19.76
C GLU A 74 -19.56 -10.00 -18.91
N ASN A 75 -19.19 -10.65 -17.79
CA ASN A 75 -20.08 -11.35 -16.87
C ASN A 75 -19.88 -10.85 -15.43
N LEU A 76 -20.97 -10.49 -14.74
CA LEU A 76 -21.02 -9.95 -13.39
C LEU A 76 -20.47 -10.94 -12.37
N TYR A 77 -20.81 -12.23 -12.49
CA TYR A 77 -20.30 -13.26 -11.59
C TYR A 77 -18.77 -13.36 -11.68
N ALA A 78 -18.22 -13.26 -12.89
CA ALA A 78 -16.78 -13.24 -13.09
C ALA A 78 -16.14 -11.98 -12.50
N SER A 79 -16.78 -10.81 -12.65
CA SER A 79 -16.29 -9.57 -12.03
C SER A 79 -16.29 -9.66 -10.50
N ILE A 80 -17.32 -10.25 -9.89
CA ILE A 80 -17.38 -10.47 -8.44
C ILE A 80 -16.22 -11.36 -7.98
N ASP A 81 -15.95 -12.45 -8.70
CA ASP A 81 -14.86 -13.38 -8.39
C ASP A 81 -13.48 -12.70 -8.48
N LEU A 82 -13.24 -11.94 -9.55
CA LEU A 82 -11.99 -11.21 -9.73
C LEU A 82 -11.77 -10.14 -8.64
N VAL A 83 -12.82 -9.40 -8.28
CA VAL A 83 -12.72 -8.44 -7.16
C VAL A 83 -12.46 -9.17 -5.84
N ALA A 84 -13.13 -10.29 -5.58
CA ALA A 84 -12.93 -11.06 -4.35
C ALA A 84 -11.46 -11.53 -4.20
N ASP A 85 -10.86 -12.03 -5.28
CA ASP A 85 -9.44 -12.44 -5.30
C ASP A 85 -8.50 -11.26 -5.07
N LYS A 86 -8.77 -10.12 -5.70
CA LYS A 86 -7.97 -8.89 -5.54
C LYS A 86 -8.04 -8.35 -4.11
N ILE A 87 -9.24 -8.32 -3.54
CA ILE A 87 -9.48 -7.94 -2.15
C ILE A 87 -8.76 -8.90 -1.20
N HIS A 88 -8.82 -10.20 -1.44
CA HIS A 88 -8.14 -11.19 -0.60
C HIS A 88 -6.63 -10.94 -0.56
N ARG A 89 -6.01 -10.68 -1.71
CA ARG A 89 -4.59 -10.31 -1.81
C ARG A 89 -4.27 -9.01 -1.08
N GLN A 90 -5.10 -7.97 -1.25
CA GLN A 90 -4.90 -6.68 -0.58
C GLN A 90 -5.02 -6.79 0.95
N LEU A 91 -6.00 -7.54 1.44
CA LEU A 91 -6.18 -7.81 2.87
C LEU A 91 -5.01 -8.61 3.45
N ARG A 92 -4.51 -9.60 2.71
CA ARG A 92 -3.31 -10.35 3.11
C ARG A 92 -2.09 -9.43 3.25
N LYS A 93 -1.78 -8.63 2.23
CA LYS A 93 -0.68 -7.64 2.28
C LYS A 93 -0.86 -6.68 3.46
N TYR A 94 -2.09 -6.24 3.74
CA TYR A 94 -2.39 -5.35 4.87
C TYR A 94 -2.11 -6.02 6.23
N LYS A 95 -2.54 -7.27 6.41
CA LYS A 95 -2.28 -8.03 7.65
C LYS A 95 -0.80 -8.31 7.85
N GLU A 96 -0.08 -8.70 6.81
CA GLU A 96 1.39 -8.91 6.86
C GLU A 96 2.12 -7.60 7.24
N LYS A 97 1.66 -6.45 6.75
CA LYS A 97 2.18 -5.14 7.14
C LYS A 97 1.89 -4.80 8.61
N LEU A 98 0.68 -5.08 9.11
CA LEU A 98 0.35 -4.88 10.53
C LEU A 98 1.14 -5.81 11.44
N GLN A 99 1.32 -7.07 11.04
CA GLN A 99 2.04 -8.06 11.82
C GLN A 99 3.55 -7.77 11.84
N SER A 100 4.14 -7.41 10.71
CA SER A 100 5.55 -7.00 10.65
C SER A 100 5.82 -5.72 11.47
N GLN A 101 4.87 -4.77 11.54
CA GLN A 101 4.97 -3.62 12.44
C GLN A 101 4.92 -4.02 13.93
N LYS A 102 4.04 -4.96 14.32
CA LYS A 102 4.00 -5.47 15.70
C LYS A 102 5.30 -6.20 16.08
N THR A 103 5.83 -7.05 15.19
CA THR A 103 7.09 -7.76 15.43
C THR A 103 8.29 -6.80 15.48
N ARG A 104 8.31 -5.75 14.63
CA ARG A 104 9.37 -4.73 14.64
C ARG A 104 9.33 -3.85 15.89
N ASN A 105 8.14 -3.62 16.46
CA ASN A 105 7.99 -2.92 17.74
C ASN A 105 8.27 -3.82 18.96
N GLN A 106 8.25 -5.15 18.83
CA GLN A 106 8.67 -6.06 19.92
C GLN A 106 10.19 -6.23 20.00
N ALA A 107 10.94 -5.99 18.92
CA ALA A 107 12.40 -6.13 18.90
C ALA A 107 13.17 -4.88 19.40
N LYS A 108 12.50 -3.83 19.84
CA LYS A 108 13.13 -2.70 20.54
C LYS A 108 12.46 -2.50 21.89
N THR A 109 13.15 -3.00 22.91
CA THR A 109 13.17 -2.53 24.30
C THR A 109 12.18 -1.42 24.61
N GLN A 110 11.20 -1.77 25.43
CA GLN A 110 10.39 -0.86 26.22
C GLN A 110 11.27 0.24 26.82
N VAL A 111 11.22 1.44 26.25
CA VAL A 111 11.42 2.66 27.02
C VAL A 111 10.02 3.20 27.23
N ILE A 112 9.51 2.92 28.42
CA ILE A 112 8.30 3.51 28.98
C ILE A 112 8.54 5.02 29.00
N LEU A 113 7.85 5.75 28.14
CA LEU A 113 7.65 7.18 28.32
C LEU A 113 6.27 7.28 28.98
N GLU A 114 6.29 7.70 30.25
CA GLU A 114 5.08 8.03 31.00
C GLU A 114 4.24 9.03 30.20
N GLU A 115 3.00 8.64 29.90
CA GLU A 115 1.98 9.55 29.39
C GLU A 115 1.58 10.48 30.55
N GLU A 116 2.12 11.70 30.57
CA GLU A 116 1.50 12.78 31.34
C GLU A 116 0.10 13.04 30.77
N SER A 117 -0.90 12.80 31.62
CA SER A 117 -2.31 13.07 31.35
C SER A 117 -2.55 14.58 31.23
N VAL A 118 -2.93 15.02 30.03
CA VAL A 118 -3.47 16.37 29.82
C VAL A 118 -4.86 16.47 30.49
N PRO A 119 -5.17 17.55 31.24
CA PRO A 119 -6.43 17.65 31.94
C PRO A 119 -7.59 17.81 30.97
N VAL A 120 -8.66 17.07 31.25
CA VAL A 120 -9.98 17.23 30.66
C VAL A 120 -10.61 18.47 31.27
N ASP A 121 -10.74 19.54 30.49
CA ASP A 121 -11.89 20.43 30.51
C ASP A 121 -11.77 21.43 29.37
N LEU A 122 -12.85 21.55 28.58
CA LEU A 122 -13.38 22.75 27.93
C LEU A 122 -14.37 22.30 26.84
N ILE A 123 -15.62 22.09 27.27
CA ILE A 123 -16.78 22.04 26.38
C ILE A 123 -16.92 23.42 25.73
N SER A 124 -16.71 23.50 24.43
CA SER A 124 -17.20 24.60 23.61
C SER A 124 -17.51 24.06 22.22
N ASP A 125 -18.75 24.30 21.77
CA ASP A 125 -19.31 23.89 20.49
C ASP A 125 -18.47 24.40 19.30
N ARG A 126 -17.46 23.61 18.92
CA ARG A 126 -16.70 23.78 17.70
C ARG A 126 -16.74 22.48 16.93
N THR A 127 -17.49 22.48 15.83
CA THR A 127 -17.40 21.44 14.81
C THR A 127 -15.93 21.24 14.46
N PRO A 128 -15.39 20.01 14.53
CA PRO A 128 -13.99 19.76 14.20
C PRO A 128 -13.79 19.99 12.69
N GLU A 129 -13.32 21.18 12.33
CA GLU A 129 -12.74 21.42 11.01
C GLU A 129 -11.39 20.72 10.98
N LEU A 130 -11.31 19.65 10.20
CA LEU A 130 -10.07 18.95 9.94
C LEU A 130 -9.13 19.91 9.19
N PRO A 131 -7.88 20.11 9.64
CA PRO A 131 -6.93 20.97 8.94
C PRO A 131 -6.72 20.48 7.50
N GLU A 132 -6.69 21.41 6.54
CA GLU A 132 -6.78 21.14 5.09
C GLU A 132 -5.64 20.30 4.51
N GLU A 133 -4.54 20.07 5.24
CA GLU A 133 -3.46 19.23 4.73
C GLU A 133 -2.68 18.54 5.86
N VAL A 134 -3.15 17.36 6.27
CA VAL A 134 -2.40 16.51 7.21
C VAL A 134 -1.25 15.85 6.45
N VAL A 135 -0.06 16.45 6.50
CA VAL A 135 1.18 15.82 6.05
C VAL A 135 1.46 14.63 6.99
N ARG A 136 1.26 13.41 6.48
CA ARG A 136 1.56 12.19 7.24
C ARG A 136 3.07 12.06 7.41
N MET A 137 3.58 12.46 8.57
CA MET A 137 4.97 12.23 8.96
C MET A 137 5.14 10.76 9.35
N LYS A 138 6.12 10.08 8.74
CA LYS A 138 6.46 8.70 9.07
C LYS A 138 7.93 8.65 9.48
N TYR A 139 8.17 8.38 10.75
CA TYR A 139 9.52 8.16 11.27
C TYR A 139 9.96 6.74 10.92
N PHE A 140 11.11 6.62 10.28
CA PHE A 140 11.73 5.34 9.97
C PHE A 140 13.15 5.32 10.52
N ALA A 141 13.49 4.25 11.24
CA ALA A 141 14.89 3.98 11.56
C ALA A 141 15.62 3.63 10.26
N MET A 142 16.58 4.47 9.88
CA MET A 142 17.46 4.28 8.72
C MET A 142 18.86 3.88 9.20
N PRO A 143 19.11 2.60 9.51
CA PRO A 143 20.48 2.14 9.70
C PRO A 143 21.28 2.42 8.43
N PRO A 144 22.57 2.80 8.54
CA PRO A 144 23.42 2.98 7.36
C PRO A 144 23.46 1.68 6.54
N MET A 145 23.21 1.79 5.23
CA MET A 145 23.21 0.66 4.30
C MET A 145 23.88 1.05 2.98
N THR A 146 24.24 0.05 2.17
CA THR A 146 24.79 0.23 0.83
C THR A 146 23.70 0.55 -0.20
N VAL A 147 24.11 1.00 -1.39
CA VAL A 147 23.18 1.27 -2.50
C VAL A 147 22.53 -0.02 -3.02
N GLU A 148 23.27 -1.13 -3.00
CA GLU A 148 22.81 -2.45 -3.42
C GLU A 148 21.75 -2.99 -2.45
N GLU A 149 22.01 -2.90 -1.14
CA GLU A 149 21.02 -3.24 -0.11
C GLU A 149 19.76 -2.37 -0.21
N ALA A 150 19.91 -1.07 -0.50
CA ALA A 150 18.78 -0.18 -0.71
C ALA A 150 17.95 -0.54 -1.96
N LEU A 151 18.58 -1.13 -2.99
CA LEU A 151 17.90 -1.62 -4.18
C LEU A 151 17.02 -2.82 -3.85
N GLU A 152 17.55 -3.79 -3.11
CA GLU A 152 16.79 -4.94 -2.64
C GLU A 152 15.59 -4.50 -1.79
N GLN A 153 15.77 -3.46 -0.97
CA GLN A 153 14.67 -2.88 -0.18
C GLN A 153 13.63 -2.16 -1.05
N LEU A 154 14.04 -1.53 -2.15
CA LEU A 154 13.10 -0.92 -3.11
C LEU A 154 12.26 -1.99 -3.83
N GLU A 155 12.85 -3.11 -4.22
CA GLU A 155 12.12 -4.22 -4.84
C GLU A 155 11.18 -4.93 -3.83
N LEU A 156 11.57 -4.97 -2.55
CA LEU A 156 10.77 -5.57 -1.48
C LEU A 156 9.64 -4.67 -0.99
N VAL A 157 9.85 -3.36 -1.00
CA VAL A 157 8.89 -2.34 -0.59
C VAL A 157 8.26 -1.78 -1.86
N ASP A 158 7.14 -2.36 -2.28
CA ASP A 158 6.26 -2.01 -3.43
C ASP A 158 5.95 -0.47 -3.53
N HIS A 159 6.99 0.33 -3.79
CA HIS A 159 7.08 1.80 -3.76
C HIS A 159 8.12 2.25 -4.79
N ASP A 160 7.81 3.34 -5.49
CA ASP A 160 8.64 3.85 -6.60
C ASP A 160 10.00 4.42 -6.14
N PHE A 161 10.17 4.68 -4.84
CA PHE A 161 11.40 5.19 -4.26
C PHE A 161 11.65 4.67 -2.84
N TYR A 162 12.93 4.60 -2.46
CA TYR A 162 13.38 4.21 -1.13
C TYR A 162 14.46 5.19 -0.62
N MET A 163 14.23 5.75 0.58
CA MET A 163 15.16 6.66 1.24
C MET A 163 16.02 5.88 2.24
N PHE A 164 17.33 6.08 2.17
CA PHE A 164 18.29 5.37 3.01
C PHE A 164 19.45 6.27 3.41
N ARG A 165 20.13 5.91 4.51
CA ARG A 165 21.40 6.53 4.87
C ARG A 165 22.52 5.72 4.25
N ASN A 166 23.33 6.33 3.39
CA ASN A 166 24.43 5.65 2.74
C ASN A 166 25.56 5.38 3.73
N ILE A 167 26.05 4.13 3.80
CA ILE A 167 27.13 3.75 4.72
C ILE A 167 28.48 4.41 4.40
N LYS A 168 28.76 4.71 3.13
CA LYS A 168 30.03 5.31 2.68
C LYS A 168 30.07 6.81 2.92
N THR A 169 28.98 7.53 2.61
CA THR A 169 28.92 8.99 2.75
C THR A 169 28.32 9.45 4.07
N GLY A 170 27.56 8.58 4.75
CA GLY A 170 26.81 8.93 5.95
C GLY A 170 25.59 9.83 5.68
N GLU A 171 25.34 10.19 4.42
CA GLU A 171 24.30 11.10 3.97
C GLU A 171 23.01 10.36 3.59
N ILE A 172 21.91 11.10 3.51
CA ILE A 172 20.61 10.56 3.10
C ILE A 172 20.53 10.53 1.58
N ASN A 173 20.39 9.34 1.01
CA ASN A 173 20.20 9.15 -0.42
C ASN A 173 18.79 8.60 -0.69
N VAL A 174 18.32 8.78 -1.92
CA VAL A 174 17.05 8.20 -2.39
C VAL A 174 17.32 7.38 -3.65
N ILE A 175 16.96 6.10 -3.65
CA ILE A 175 16.93 5.27 -4.86
C ILE A 175 15.50 5.22 -5.41
N TYR A 176 15.33 5.22 -6.73
CA TYR A 176 14.01 5.22 -7.37
C TYR A 176 14.03 4.46 -8.71
N GLU A 177 12.86 3.98 -9.13
CA GLU A 177 12.68 3.34 -10.44
C GLU A 177 12.49 4.39 -11.54
N ARG A 178 13.15 4.20 -12.69
CA ARG A 178 13.05 5.12 -13.84
C ARG A 178 11.95 4.65 -14.79
N ASN A 179 11.14 5.59 -15.28
CA ASN A 179 10.05 5.31 -16.22
C ASN A 179 10.47 4.60 -17.53
N HIS A 180 11.74 4.71 -17.91
CA HIS A 180 12.33 4.09 -19.11
C HIS A 180 13.20 2.86 -18.80
N GLY A 181 13.02 2.27 -17.61
CA GLY A 181 13.75 1.10 -17.14
C GLY A 181 15.04 1.44 -16.40
N GLY A 182 15.35 0.63 -15.38
CA GLY A 182 16.54 0.75 -14.54
C GLY A 182 16.34 1.67 -13.33
N TYR A 183 17.40 1.81 -12.53
CA TYR A 183 17.35 2.49 -11.24
C TYR A 183 18.15 3.80 -11.25
N GLY A 184 17.65 4.79 -10.53
CA GLY A 184 18.31 6.08 -10.31
C GLY A 184 18.60 6.31 -8.83
N VAL A 185 19.68 7.03 -8.53
CA VAL A 185 20.03 7.42 -7.15
C VAL A 185 20.17 8.94 -7.08
N ILE A 186 19.44 9.55 -6.15
CA ILE A 186 19.54 10.97 -5.78
C ILE A 186 20.45 11.06 -4.56
N GLN A 187 21.48 11.89 -4.66
CA GLN A 187 22.43 12.14 -3.58
C GLN A 187 22.43 13.64 -3.26
N PRO A 188 22.40 14.03 -1.98
CA PRO A 188 22.56 15.40 -1.57
C PRO A 188 24.01 15.80 -1.84
N ARG A 189 24.22 17.05 -2.27
CA ARG A 189 25.55 17.62 -2.42
C ARG A 189 25.55 18.94 -1.67
N ASN A 190 26.51 19.13 -0.77
CA ASN A 190 26.59 20.32 0.09
C ASN A 190 27.05 21.61 -0.64
N GLY A 191 26.73 21.77 -1.93
CA GLY A 191 27.04 22.98 -2.68
C GLY A 191 26.17 23.16 -3.93
N ASN A 192 25.55 24.34 -4.06
CA ASN A 192 24.77 24.77 -5.24
C ASN A 192 25.63 25.09 -6.49
N GLY A 193 26.73 24.37 -6.69
CA GLY A 193 27.67 24.60 -7.79
C GLY A 193 27.24 23.83 -9.04
N LYS A 194 26.86 24.56 -10.10
CA LYS A 194 26.78 24.02 -11.47
C LYS A 194 28.13 23.40 -11.84
N THR A 195 28.24 22.08 -11.84
CA THR A 195 29.39 21.37 -12.42
C THR A 195 28.88 20.24 -13.28
N ASN A 196 29.34 20.23 -14.54
CA ASN A 196 28.93 19.33 -15.62
C ASN A 196 28.82 17.86 -15.21
N HIS A 197 27.76 17.22 -15.73
CA HIS A 197 27.46 15.80 -15.60
C HIS A 197 28.63 14.91 -16.01
N SER A 198 29.14 14.14 -15.05
CA SER A 198 29.77 12.84 -15.32
C SER A 198 28.83 11.78 -14.75
N ASN A 199 28.08 11.12 -15.65
CA ASN A 199 27.16 10.05 -15.31
C ASN A 199 27.99 8.78 -15.04
N GLY A 200 28.38 8.57 -13.78
CA GLY A 200 29.21 7.45 -13.35
C GLY A 200 28.48 6.12 -13.52
N LYS A 201 28.70 5.44 -14.65
CA LYS A 201 28.45 3.99 -14.78
C LYS A 201 29.36 3.28 -13.78
N VAL A 202 28.78 2.60 -12.80
CA VAL A 202 29.52 1.64 -11.97
C VAL A 202 29.82 0.42 -12.86
N PRO A 203 31.08 0.01 -13.05
CA PRO A 203 31.40 -1.17 -13.84
C PRO A 203 30.99 -2.44 -13.08
N GLN A 204 30.19 -3.28 -13.73
CA GLN A 204 29.96 -4.67 -13.32
C GLN A 204 31.29 -5.43 -13.35
N SER A 205 31.87 -5.72 -12.19
CA SER A 205 32.95 -6.70 -12.08
C SER A 205 32.35 -8.11 -12.23
N LEU A 206 32.59 -8.74 -13.38
CA LEU A 206 32.30 -10.14 -13.66
C LEU A 206 33.12 -11.05 -12.73
N SER A 207 32.40 -11.78 -11.88
CA SER A 207 32.84 -13.06 -11.35
C SER A 207 32.79 -14.10 -12.48
N ALA A 208 33.94 -14.62 -12.90
CA ALA A 208 34.04 -15.84 -13.69
C ALA A 208 35.20 -16.70 -13.19
N ALA A 209 34.83 -17.70 -12.39
CA ALA A 209 35.35 -19.05 -12.28
C ALA A 209 36.84 -19.34 -12.58
N ALA A 210 37.51 -19.79 -11.52
CA ALA A 210 38.35 -20.98 -11.44
C ALA A 210 38.38 -21.92 -12.67
N GLY A 211 39.59 -22.30 -13.09
CA GLY A 211 39.82 -23.39 -14.04
C GLY A 211 41.26 -23.47 -14.55
N PHE A 212 42.24 -23.73 -13.68
CA PHE A 212 43.54 -24.27 -14.07
C PHE A 212 44.09 -25.14 -12.94
N LEU A 213 43.94 -26.46 -13.09
CA LEU A 213 45.01 -27.47 -13.13
C LEU A 213 44.36 -28.86 -13.26
#